data_AF-A0A2N1MSG5-F1
#
_entry.id   AF-A0A2N1MSG5-F1
#
_cell.length_a   1.000
_cell.length_b   1.000
_cell.length_c   1.000
_cell.angle_alpha   90.00
_cell.angle_beta   90.00
_cell.angle_gamma   90.00
#
_symmetry.space_group_name_H-M   'P 1'
#
loop_
_entity.id
_entity.type
_entity.pdbx_description
1 polymer ?
#
loop_
_entity_poly.entity_id
_entity_poly.type
_entity_poly.pdbx_seq_one_letter_code
_entity_poly.pdbx_strand_id
1 'polypeptide(L)'
;MTGKTFSSIKEELEYYKTYSMSMEETLNETQNALEEFQMTSRELEEDLERELEQSEKKYKELKAKNESLIRDSEEWKRKYLHAQTEANENQRQMQRELDSLRNLQEEFVVKTRDLEINCDDLERNERAATSSLLDLENKYNKAIERNVILENELEGKNSLIEQVQRLKDELKDVHIELAILKNKQDGELGPPLPSSEPVSPPKKEIYNSPVPQPSQVSQVSTTNTGRLDQNSNTVKMVQEMVGRVKSIEARLVSCRSLVSPLLAPPPSYSTTMPLASQSPPPSPKSRVDNSFRSMKGAYRRPSIQKSKAFSMSINQMRPNAMSKVQ
;
A
#
# COMPACT_ATOMS: atom_id res chain seq x y z
N MET A 1 7.05 87.67 89.11
CA MET A 1 7.87 88.53 88.23
C MET A 1 8.48 89.62 89.09
N THR A 2 9.81 89.73 89.12
CA THR A 2 10.50 90.86 89.76
C THR A 2 10.38 92.08 88.86
N GLY A 3 9.71 93.13 89.32
CA GLY A 3 9.60 94.38 88.55
C GLY A 3 10.98 94.99 88.31
N LYS A 4 11.30 95.36 87.08
CA LYS A 4 12.51 96.14 86.77
C LYS A 4 12.34 97.53 87.35
N THR A 5 13.30 97.98 88.15
CA THR A 5 13.36 99.34 88.69
C THR A 5 14.21 100.19 87.77
N PHE A 6 13.64 101.24 87.20
CA PHE A 6 14.31 102.16 86.27
C PHE A 6 14.78 103.41 86.99
N SER A 7 15.93 103.96 86.59
CA SER A 7 16.55 105.15 87.17
C SER A 7 15.91 106.45 86.64
N SER A 8 15.18 106.36 85.52
CA SER A 8 14.44 107.45 84.90
C SER A 8 13.30 106.93 84.02
N ILE A 9 12.22 107.69 83.88
CA ILE A 9 11.10 107.40 82.96
C ILE A 9 11.61 107.23 81.50
N LYS A 10 12.71 107.89 81.12
CA LYS A 10 13.34 107.72 79.80
C LYS A 10 14.00 106.34 79.63
N GLU A 11 14.58 105.78 80.68
CA GLU A 11 15.22 104.46 80.67
C GLU A 11 14.16 103.36 80.59
N GLU A 12 13.04 103.54 81.31
CA GLU A 12 11.86 102.67 81.22
C GLU A 12 11.26 102.64 79.81
N LEU A 13 11.07 103.81 79.18
CA LEU A 13 10.54 103.91 77.82
C LEU A 13 11.47 103.28 76.77
N GLU A 14 12.79 103.52 76.84
CA GLU A 14 13.73 102.88 75.90
C GLU A 14 13.84 101.36 76.15
N TYR A 15 13.74 100.89 77.40
CA TYR A 15 13.67 99.46 77.70
C TYR A 15 12.42 98.81 77.08
N TYR A 16 11.23 99.38 77.28
CA TYR A 16 10.00 98.80 76.72
C TYR A 16 9.95 98.92 75.19
N LYS A 17 10.51 99.98 74.61
CA LYS A 17 10.63 100.15 73.16
C LYS A 17 11.59 99.13 72.54
N THR A 18 12.79 98.96 73.10
CA THR A 18 13.74 97.93 72.64
C THR A 18 13.20 96.51 72.86
N TYR A 19 12.47 96.27 73.95
CA TYR A 19 11.78 95.01 74.18
C TYR A 19 10.69 94.75 73.13
N SER A 20 9.83 95.73 72.82
CA SER A 20 8.82 95.61 71.75
C SER A 20 9.47 95.30 70.41
N MET A 21 10.52 96.05 70.04
CA MET A 21 11.27 95.82 68.79
C MET A 21 11.85 94.40 68.74
N SER A 22 12.44 93.88 69.83
CA SER A 22 12.96 92.51 69.86
C SER A 22 11.87 91.44 69.76
N MET A 23 10.67 91.71 70.30
CA MET A 23 9.52 90.79 70.18
C MET A 23 8.91 90.84 68.78
N GLU A 24 8.89 92.00 68.12
CA GLU A 24 8.51 92.14 66.72
C GLU A 24 9.52 91.44 65.79
N GLU A 25 10.81 91.56 66.07
CA GLU A 25 11.89 90.86 65.36
C GLU A 25 11.75 89.34 65.48
N THR A 26 11.64 88.79 66.70
CA THR A 26 11.43 87.34 66.90
C THR A 26 10.09 86.86 66.33
N LEU A 27 9.03 87.66 66.36
CA LEU A 27 7.76 87.32 65.71
C LEU A 27 7.93 87.21 64.19
N ASN A 28 8.61 88.17 63.58
CA ASN A 28 8.90 88.17 62.15
C ASN A 28 9.83 87.01 61.76
N GLU A 29 10.89 86.73 62.52
CA GLU A 29 11.77 85.56 62.32
C GLU A 29 10.98 84.24 62.37
N THR A 30 10.13 84.06 63.38
CA THR A 30 9.33 82.84 63.53
C THR A 30 8.22 82.70 62.49
N GLN A 31 7.66 83.83 62.01
CA GLN A 31 6.76 83.84 60.85
C GLN A 31 7.48 83.41 59.57
N ASN A 32 8.63 84.01 59.26
CA ASN A 32 9.43 83.65 58.08
C ASN A 32 9.88 82.17 58.11
N ALA A 33 10.33 81.69 59.27
CA ALA A 33 10.72 80.28 59.44
C ALA A 33 9.53 79.31 59.29
N LEU A 34 8.32 79.71 59.70
CA LEU A 34 7.10 78.93 59.49
C LEU A 34 6.69 78.92 58.01
N GLU A 35 6.82 80.03 57.29
CA GLU A 35 6.55 80.11 55.85
C GLU A 35 7.55 79.26 55.05
N GLU A 36 8.84 79.31 55.39
CA GLU A 36 9.88 78.44 54.79
C GLU A 36 9.60 76.96 55.08
N PHE A 37 9.22 76.60 56.32
CA PHE A 37 8.84 75.24 56.66
C PHE A 37 7.59 74.75 55.91
N GLN A 38 6.58 75.61 55.72
CA GLN A 38 5.39 75.28 54.93
C GLN A 38 5.69 75.13 53.43
N MET A 39 6.60 75.95 52.90
CA MET A 39 7.05 75.87 51.51
C MET A 39 7.83 74.57 51.26
N THR A 40 8.86 74.30 52.06
CA THR A 40 9.68 73.08 51.95
C THR A 40 8.90 71.80 52.22
N SER A 41 7.90 71.84 53.11
CA SER A 41 6.98 70.70 53.31
C SER A 41 6.15 70.42 52.06
N ARG A 42 5.62 71.47 51.39
CA ARG A 42 4.86 71.32 50.15
C ARG A 42 5.73 70.81 49.00
N GLU A 43 6.94 71.36 48.84
CA GLU A 43 7.90 70.88 47.83
C GLU A 43 8.25 69.40 48.03
N LEU A 44 8.42 68.96 49.28
CA LEU A 44 8.64 67.55 49.62
C LEU A 44 7.41 66.67 49.33
N GLU A 45 6.20 67.15 49.61
CA GLU A 45 4.94 66.46 49.26
C GLU A 45 4.82 66.29 47.73
N GLU A 46 5.06 67.35 46.95
CA GLU A 46 5.05 67.30 45.48
C GLU A 46 6.13 66.36 44.91
N ASP A 47 7.31 66.30 45.52
CA ASP A 47 8.38 65.36 45.14
C ASP A 47 8.00 63.90 45.42
N LEU A 48 7.39 63.62 46.58
CA LEU A 48 6.90 62.30 46.97
C LEU A 48 5.74 61.82 46.08
N GLU A 49 4.79 62.71 45.76
CA GLU A 49 3.71 62.41 44.80
C GLU A 49 4.27 62.06 43.42
N ARG A 50 5.30 62.79 42.96
CA ARG A 50 5.95 62.56 41.66
C ARG A 50 6.74 61.24 41.63
N GLU A 51 7.39 60.85 42.74
CA GLU A 51 8.03 59.54 42.84
C GLU A 51 6.99 58.41 42.88
N LEU A 52 5.89 58.59 43.61
CA LEU A 52 4.78 57.63 43.67
C LEU A 52 4.15 57.42 42.29
N GLU A 53 3.83 58.48 41.55
CA GLU A 53 3.26 58.37 40.19
C GLU A 53 4.22 57.64 39.24
N GLN A 54 5.53 57.96 39.29
CA GLN A 54 6.53 57.26 38.51
C GLN A 54 6.65 55.77 38.87
N SER A 55 6.56 55.44 40.17
CA SER A 55 6.60 54.07 40.67
C SER A 55 5.37 53.28 40.22
N GLU A 56 4.17 53.85 40.36
CA GLU A 56 2.93 53.27 39.87
C GLU A 56 2.95 53.07 38.35
N LYS A 57 3.46 54.03 37.59
CA LYS A 57 3.59 53.92 36.13
C LYS A 57 4.51 52.77 35.74
N LYS A 58 5.70 52.69 36.36
CA LYS A 58 6.65 51.57 36.17
C LYS A 58 6.00 50.23 36.53
N TYR A 59 5.24 50.16 37.62
CA TYR A 59 4.50 48.96 38.03
C TYR A 59 3.44 48.55 37.00
N LYS A 60 2.62 49.50 36.54
CA LYS A 60 1.58 49.27 35.49
C LYS A 60 2.21 48.77 34.18
N GLU A 61 3.33 49.38 33.75
CA GLU A 61 4.08 48.93 32.57
C GLU A 61 4.68 47.53 32.73
N LEU A 62 5.32 47.23 33.87
CA LEU A 62 5.90 45.92 34.14
C LEU A 62 4.82 44.83 34.23
N LYS A 63 3.67 45.14 34.84
CA LYS A 63 2.51 44.24 34.91
C LYS A 63 1.98 43.91 33.51
N ALA A 64 1.76 44.92 32.67
CA ALA A 64 1.32 44.72 31.28
C ALA A 64 2.32 43.91 30.45
N LYS A 65 3.64 44.14 30.62
CA LYS A 65 4.71 43.34 30.00
C LYS A 65 4.66 41.88 30.47
N ASN A 66 4.50 41.64 31.77
CA ASN A 66 4.37 40.29 32.33
C ASN A 66 3.14 39.55 31.80
N GLU A 67 1.98 40.21 31.72
CA GLU A 67 0.75 39.66 31.13
C GLU A 67 0.88 39.39 29.62
N SER A 68 1.70 40.15 28.88
CA SER A 68 2.08 39.82 27.50
C SER A 68 2.93 38.56 27.45
N LEU A 69 4.04 38.51 28.21
CA LEU A 69 4.97 37.39 28.22
C LEU A 69 4.31 36.06 28.65
N ILE A 70 3.32 36.10 29.55
CA ILE A 70 2.51 34.94 29.91
C ILE A 70 1.71 34.44 28.70
N ARG A 71 1.00 35.33 27.99
CA ARG A 71 0.22 34.97 26.78
C ARG A 71 1.11 34.43 25.67
N ASP A 72 2.26 35.07 25.43
CA ASP A 72 3.25 34.62 24.44
C ASP A 72 3.77 33.21 24.80
N SER A 73 4.10 32.97 26.07
CA SER A 73 4.55 31.66 26.58
C SER A 73 3.48 30.58 26.41
N GLU A 74 2.22 30.87 26.73
CA GLU A 74 1.09 29.97 26.51
C GLU A 74 0.84 29.68 25.02
N GLU A 75 0.99 30.68 24.15
CA GLU A 75 0.87 30.51 22.71
C GLU A 75 1.99 29.63 22.15
N TRP A 76 3.24 29.87 22.53
CA TRP A 76 4.37 29.03 22.13
C TRP A 76 4.23 27.60 22.65
N LYS A 77 3.78 27.41 23.89
CA LYS A 77 3.47 26.08 24.45
C LYS A 77 2.37 25.37 23.65
N ARG A 78 1.32 26.09 23.25
CA ARG A 78 0.22 25.56 22.43
C ARG A 78 0.70 25.17 21.02
N LYS A 79 1.47 26.04 20.35
CA LYS A 79 2.09 25.77 19.04
C LYS A 79 3.03 24.56 19.10
N TYR A 80 3.87 24.47 20.13
CA TYR A 80 4.78 23.34 20.34
C TYR A 80 4.02 22.02 20.51
N LEU A 81 3.00 21.99 21.38
CA LEU A 81 2.20 20.77 21.61
C LEU A 81 1.43 20.35 20.36
N HIS A 82 0.92 21.31 19.59
CA HIS A 82 0.24 21.04 18.32
C HIS A 82 1.21 20.43 17.28
N ALA A 83 2.35 21.09 17.03
CA ALA A 83 3.37 20.61 16.10
C ALA A 83 3.97 19.24 16.54
N GLN A 84 4.12 19.01 17.84
CA GLN A 84 4.54 17.71 18.38
C GLN A 84 3.47 16.63 18.16
N THR A 85 2.19 16.97 18.26
CA THR A 85 1.09 16.03 18.00
C THR A 85 1.04 15.66 16.52
N GLU A 86 1.06 16.66 15.64
CA GLU A 86 1.09 16.50 14.18
C GLU A 86 2.31 15.69 13.71
N ALA A 87 3.52 15.98 14.23
CA ALA A 87 4.71 15.20 13.93
C ALA A 87 4.59 13.73 14.37
N ASN A 88 4.01 13.46 15.54
CA ASN A 88 3.75 12.10 16.03
C ASN A 88 2.66 11.37 15.23
N GLU A 89 1.70 12.09 14.64
CA GLU A 89 0.68 11.53 13.76
C GLU A 89 1.25 11.20 12.38
N ASN A 90 2.01 12.13 11.78
CA ASN A 90 2.74 11.93 10.53
C ASN A 90 3.75 10.77 10.64
N GLN A 91 4.51 10.68 11.74
CA GLN A 91 5.41 9.54 12.00
C GLN A 91 4.64 8.21 12.12
N ARG A 92 3.48 8.19 12.79
CA ARG A 92 2.61 7.01 12.88
C ARG A 92 1.93 6.64 11.56
N GLN A 93 1.70 7.60 10.66
CA GLN A 93 1.26 7.32 9.30
C GLN A 93 2.38 6.69 8.47
N MET A 94 3.54 7.34 8.38
CA MET A 94 4.70 6.81 7.64
C MET A 94 5.12 5.42 8.12
N GLN A 95 5.06 5.15 9.43
CA GLN A 95 5.35 3.81 9.96
C GLN A 95 4.36 2.75 9.45
N ARG A 96 3.05 3.07 9.45
CA ARG A 96 2.01 2.16 8.91
C ARG A 96 2.18 1.93 7.41
N GLU A 97 2.53 2.96 6.65
CA GLU A 97 2.80 2.84 5.21
C GLU A 97 4.04 1.99 4.93
N LEU A 98 5.13 2.18 5.68
CA LEU A 98 6.34 1.34 5.58
C LEU A 98 6.05 -0.13 5.89
N ASP A 99 5.30 -0.42 6.95
CA ASP A 99 4.98 -1.79 7.32
C ASP A 99 3.98 -2.42 6.33
N SER A 100 3.05 -1.64 5.77
CA SER A 100 2.19 -2.09 4.66
C SER A 100 2.98 -2.42 3.39
N LEU A 101 3.99 -1.62 3.04
CA LEU A 101 4.85 -1.86 1.88
C LEU A 101 5.75 -3.09 2.08
N ARG A 102 6.24 -3.32 3.29
CA ARG A 102 7.01 -4.54 3.65
C ARG A 102 6.15 -5.79 3.53
N ASN A 103 4.93 -5.78 4.07
CA ASN A 103 4.01 -6.90 3.96
C ASN A 103 3.66 -7.20 2.50
N LEU A 104 3.42 -6.17 1.68
CA LEU A 104 3.14 -6.33 0.25
C LEU A 104 4.36 -6.85 -0.53
N GLN A 105 5.58 -6.43 -0.16
CA GLN A 105 6.82 -6.98 -0.72
C GLN A 105 6.95 -8.48 -0.40
N GLU A 106 6.68 -8.88 0.85
CA GLU A 106 6.70 -10.29 1.27
C GLU A 106 5.66 -11.12 0.50
N GLU A 107 4.42 -10.61 0.35
CA GLU A 107 3.37 -11.24 -0.46
C GLU A 107 3.82 -11.43 -1.92
N PHE A 108 4.44 -10.42 -2.53
CA PHE A 108 4.96 -10.55 -3.90
C PHE A 108 6.09 -11.56 -4.02
N VAL A 109 6.98 -11.67 -3.03
CA VAL A 109 8.07 -12.68 -3.04
C VAL A 109 7.49 -14.09 -2.96
N VAL A 110 6.54 -14.34 -2.05
CA VAL A 110 5.83 -15.63 -1.95
C VAL A 110 5.11 -15.95 -3.26
N LYS A 111 4.35 -15.00 -3.79
CA LYS A 111 3.60 -15.18 -5.04
C LYS A 111 4.48 -15.41 -6.26
N THR A 112 5.68 -14.83 -6.29
CA THR A 112 6.66 -15.07 -7.35
C THR A 112 7.13 -16.52 -7.30
N ARG A 113 7.50 -17.01 -6.11
CA ARG A 113 7.87 -18.41 -5.90
C ARG A 113 6.74 -19.38 -6.22
N ASP A 114 5.50 -19.05 -5.86
CA ASP A 114 4.33 -19.88 -6.20
C ASP A 114 4.13 -19.96 -7.72
N LEU A 115 4.36 -18.86 -8.47
CA LEU A 115 4.30 -18.85 -9.93
C LEU A 115 5.44 -19.65 -10.56
N GLU A 116 6.66 -19.60 -10.01
CA GLU A 116 7.80 -20.43 -10.42
C GLU A 116 7.48 -21.93 -10.27
N ILE A 117 6.99 -22.35 -9.09
CA ILE A 117 6.59 -23.75 -8.82
C ILE A 117 5.48 -24.21 -9.78
N ASN A 118 4.45 -23.38 -9.98
CA ASN A 118 3.37 -23.69 -10.92
C ASN A 118 3.87 -23.79 -12.38
N CYS A 119 4.92 -23.04 -12.76
CA CYS A 119 5.53 -23.13 -14.08
C CYS A 119 6.29 -24.46 -14.24
N ASP A 120 7.09 -24.86 -13.25
CA ASP A 120 7.81 -26.15 -13.24
C ASP A 120 6.83 -27.34 -13.35
N ASP A 121 5.71 -27.30 -12.62
CA ASP A 121 4.66 -28.32 -12.69
C ASP A 121 3.94 -28.33 -14.06
N LEU A 122 3.72 -27.17 -14.68
CA LEU A 122 3.17 -27.09 -16.04
C LEU A 122 4.12 -27.67 -17.08
N GLU A 123 5.41 -27.33 -17.06
CA GLU A 123 6.41 -27.94 -17.95
C GLU A 123 6.53 -29.45 -17.74
N ARG A 124 6.43 -29.92 -16.49
CA ARG A 124 6.45 -31.36 -16.17
C ARG A 124 5.25 -32.09 -16.79
N ASN A 125 4.07 -31.49 -16.71
CA ASN A 125 2.85 -32.01 -17.32
C ASN A 125 2.91 -31.96 -18.86
N GLU A 126 3.48 -30.90 -19.45
CA GLU A 126 3.74 -30.80 -20.89
C GLU A 126 4.65 -31.94 -21.37
N ARG A 127 5.79 -32.17 -20.69
CA ARG A 127 6.72 -33.27 -21.01
C ARG A 127 6.03 -34.64 -20.93
N ALA A 128 5.22 -34.88 -19.89
CA ALA A 128 4.48 -36.12 -19.72
C ALA A 128 3.41 -36.32 -20.82
N ALA A 129 2.64 -35.27 -21.13
CA ALA A 129 1.63 -35.30 -22.19
C ALA A 129 2.27 -35.53 -23.57
N THR A 130 3.39 -34.86 -23.86
CA THR A 130 4.16 -35.01 -25.11
C THR A 130 4.69 -36.43 -25.26
N SER A 131 5.26 -37.01 -24.20
CA SER A 131 5.70 -38.40 -24.20
C SER A 131 4.54 -39.37 -24.45
N SER A 132 3.39 -39.15 -23.81
CA SER A 132 2.20 -39.99 -24.01
C SER A 132 1.61 -39.85 -25.42
N LEU A 133 1.74 -38.68 -26.05
CA LEU A 133 1.30 -38.42 -27.41
C LEU A 133 2.22 -39.14 -28.41
N LEU A 134 3.55 -39.01 -28.24
CA LEU A 134 4.54 -39.72 -29.07
C LEU A 134 4.38 -41.24 -28.96
N ASP A 135 4.07 -41.78 -27.78
CA ASP A 135 3.76 -43.19 -27.60
C ASP A 135 2.48 -43.62 -28.34
N LEU A 136 1.48 -42.74 -28.43
CA LEU A 136 0.25 -42.98 -29.19
C LEU A 136 0.53 -42.95 -30.70
N GLU A 137 1.27 -41.97 -31.19
CA GLU A 137 1.71 -41.85 -32.59
C GLU A 137 2.52 -43.10 -33.01
N ASN A 138 3.48 -43.54 -32.19
CA ASN A 138 4.25 -44.75 -32.45
C ASN A 138 3.38 -46.02 -32.49
N LYS A 139 2.35 -46.13 -31.64
CA LYS A 139 1.38 -47.23 -31.70
C LYS A 139 0.50 -47.16 -32.95
N TYR A 140 0.09 -45.96 -33.34
CA TYR A 140 -0.73 -45.69 -34.52
C TYR A 140 0.03 -46.00 -35.82
N ASN A 141 1.28 -45.54 -35.95
CA ASN A 141 2.15 -45.86 -37.09
C ASN A 141 2.36 -47.38 -37.23
N LYS A 142 2.62 -48.08 -36.12
CA LYS A 142 2.70 -49.56 -36.10
C LYS A 142 1.37 -50.26 -36.41
N ALA A 143 0.23 -49.58 -36.30
CA ALA A 143 -1.07 -50.10 -36.73
C ALA A 143 -1.28 -49.86 -38.24
N ILE A 144 -0.84 -48.72 -38.77
CA ILE A 144 -0.79 -48.45 -40.22
C ILE A 144 0.10 -49.48 -40.92
N GLU A 145 1.34 -49.67 -40.45
CA GLU A 145 2.29 -50.66 -41.01
C GLU A 145 1.67 -52.06 -41.11
N ARG A 146 0.94 -52.50 -40.08
CA ARG A 146 0.23 -53.79 -40.08
C ARG A 146 -0.95 -53.82 -41.06
N ASN A 147 -1.73 -52.74 -41.17
CA ASN A 147 -2.82 -52.68 -42.16
C ASN A 147 -2.27 -52.77 -43.58
N VAL A 148 -1.18 -52.05 -43.91
CA VAL A 148 -0.55 -52.11 -45.24
C VAL A 148 -0.04 -53.53 -45.57
N ILE A 149 0.51 -54.25 -44.59
CA ILE A 149 0.90 -55.66 -44.77
C ILE A 149 -0.32 -56.54 -45.06
N LEU A 150 -1.41 -56.38 -44.28
CA LEU A 150 -2.64 -57.14 -44.46
C LEU A 150 -3.35 -56.82 -45.78
N GLU A 151 -3.31 -55.58 -46.25
CA GLU A 151 -3.83 -55.16 -47.56
C GLU A 151 -3.06 -55.85 -48.70
N ASN A 152 -1.73 -55.89 -48.63
CA ASN A 152 -0.89 -56.63 -49.60
C ASN A 152 -1.14 -58.16 -49.54
N GLU A 153 -1.33 -58.75 -48.36
CA GLU A 153 -1.69 -60.17 -48.22
C GLU A 153 -3.07 -60.48 -48.83
N LEU A 154 -4.04 -59.58 -48.69
CA LEU A 154 -5.36 -59.69 -49.33
C LEU A 154 -5.27 -59.51 -50.85
N GLU A 155 -4.43 -58.61 -51.36
CA GLU A 155 -4.18 -58.46 -52.80
C GLU A 155 -3.53 -59.72 -53.39
N GLY A 156 -2.50 -60.27 -52.74
CA GLY A 156 -1.86 -61.53 -53.14
C GLY A 156 -2.85 -62.71 -53.15
N LYS A 157 -3.74 -62.78 -52.14
CA LYS A 157 -4.84 -63.76 -52.11
C LYS A 157 -5.82 -63.56 -53.27
N ASN A 158 -6.19 -62.32 -53.61
CA ASN A 158 -7.09 -62.03 -54.72
C ASN A 158 -6.45 -62.42 -56.06
N SER A 159 -5.16 -62.11 -56.27
CA SER A 159 -4.42 -62.55 -57.46
C SER A 159 -4.38 -64.07 -57.61
N LEU A 160 -4.20 -64.81 -56.50
CA LEU A 160 -4.26 -66.27 -56.52
C LEU A 160 -5.67 -66.79 -56.83
N ILE A 161 -6.73 -66.14 -56.32
CA ILE A 161 -8.12 -66.47 -56.67
C ILE A 161 -8.37 -66.27 -58.17
N GLU A 162 -7.88 -65.17 -58.76
CA GLU A 162 -7.97 -64.94 -60.21
C GLU A 162 -7.23 -66.01 -61.02
N GLN A 163 -6.01 -66.37 -60.62
CA GLN A 163 -5.23 -67.42 -61.29
C GLN A 163 -5.93 -68.79 -61.20
N VAL A 164 -6.44 -69.15 -60.03
CA VAL A 164 -7.24 -70.38 -59.84
C VAL A 164 -8.52 -70.34 -60.68
N GLN A 165 -9.14 -69.18 -60.86
CA GLN A 165 -10.31 -69.04 -61.73
C GLN A 165 -9.95 -69.21 -63.21
N ARG A 166 -8.87 -68.58 -63.69
CA ARG A 166 -8.37 -68.78 -65.07
C ARG A 166 -8.04 -70.24 -65.35
N LEU A 167 -7.30 -70.90 -64.45
CA LEU A 167 -6.97 -72.33 -64.58
C LEU A 167 -8.21 -73.24 -64.56
N LYS A 168 -9.26 -72.88 -63.81
CA LYS A 168 -10.55 -73.59 -63.85
C LYS A 168 -11.26 -73.40 -65.18
N ASP A 169 -11.15 -72.24 -65.79
CA ASP A 169 -11.79 -71.95 -67.08
C ASP A 169 -11.02 -72.62 -68.22
N GLU A 170 -9.68 -72.56 -68.24
CA GLU A 170 -8.82 -73.37 -69.13
C GLU A 170 -9.09 -74.89 -68.97
N LEU A 171 -9.26 -75.38 -67.75
CA LEU A 171 -9.59 -76.80 -67.51
C LEU A 171 -10.98 -77.18 -68.05
N LYS A 172 -11.96 -76.26 -68.03
CA LYS A 172 -13.26 -76.49 -68.69
C LYS A 172 -13.11 -76.51 -70.20
N ASP A 173 -12.36 -75.59 -70.77
CA ASP A 173 -12.12 -75.51 -72.21
C ASP A 173 -11.44 -76.79 -72.71
N VAL A 174 -10.40 -77.28 -72.02
CA VAL A 174 -9.77 -78.58 -72.32
C VAL A 174 -10.73 -79.76 -72.14
N HIS A 175 -11.63 -79.74 -71.15
CA HIS A 175 -12.69 -80.76 -71.02
C HIS A 175 -13.68 -80.73 -72.19
N ILE A 176 -14.03 -79.53 -72.68
CA ILE A 176 -14.89 -79.35 -73.85
C ILE A 176 -14.18 -79.86 -75.11
N GLU A 177 -12.89 -79.53 -75.29
CA GLU A 177 -12.09 -80.06 -76.40
C GLU A 177 -11.98 -81.59 -76.36
N LEU A 178 -11.72 -82.19 -75.19
CA LEU A 178 -11.68 -83.65 -75.01
C LEU A 178 -13.05 -84.29 -75.27
N ALA A 179 -14.15 -83.66 -74.86
CA ALA A 179 -15.51 -84.13 -75.17
C ALA A 179 -15.79 -84.06 -76.68
N ILE A 180 -15.37 -82.98 -77.37
CA ILE A 180 -15.48 -82.84 -78.82
C ILE A 180 -14.60 -83.88 -79.55
N LEU A 181 -13.38 -84.14 -79.07
CA LEU A 181 -12.48 -85.15 -79.64
C LEU A 181 -13.04 -86.56 -79.45
N LYS A 182 -13.60 -86.87 -78.27
CA LYS A 182 -14.29 -88.13 -78.03
C LYS A 182 -15.49 -88.29 -78.97
N ASN A 183 -16.33 -87.26 -79.11
CA ASN A 183 -17.46 -87.24 -80.05
C ASN A 183 -17.04 -87.26 -81.54
N LYS A 184 -15.75 -87.06 -81.86
CA LYS A 184 -15.16 -87.26 -83.20
C LYS A 184 -14.56 -88.65 -83.40
N GLN A 185 -14.26 -89.37 -82.32
CA GLN A 185 -13.68 -90.71 -82.33
C GLN A 185 -14.78 -91.79 -82.22
N ASP A 186 -15.80 -91.53 -81.40
CA ASP A 186 -17.07 -92.24 -81.33
C ASP A 186 -18.05 -91.62 -82.34
N GLY A 187 -18.01 -92.08 -83.60
CA GLY A 187 -18.77 -91.49 -84.69
C GLY A 187 -20.27 -91.80 -84.70
N GLU A 188 -21.07 -91.25 -83.78
CA GLU A 188 -22.48 -90.91 -84.03
C GLU A 188 -23.12 -89.95 -82.99
N LEU A 189 -24.09 -89.14 -83.47
CA LEU A 189 -25.10 -88.34 -82.73
C LEU A 189 -24.68 -87.07 -81.95
N GLY A 190 -24.84 -85.90 -82.61
CA GLY A 190 -25.71 -84.80 -82.14
C GLY A 190 -25.25 -83.84 -81.01
N PRO A 191 -25.40 -82.51 -81.16
CA PRO A 191 -25.07 -81.54 -80.11
C PRO A 191 -26.21 -81.34 -79.10
N PRO A 192 -25.94 -81.27 -77.78
CA PRO A 192 -26.88 -80.70 -76.81
C PRO A 192 -26.70 -79.18 -76.68
N LEU A 193 -27.83 -78.48 -76.60
CA LEU A 193 -27.94 -77.04 -76.37
C LEU A 193 -27.55 -76.62 -74.94
N PRO A 194 -27.26 -75.32 -74.70
CA PRO A 194 -26.83 -74.84 -73.38
C PRO A 194 -27.98 -74.86 -72.36
N SER A 195 -27.74 -75.51 -71.22
CA SER A 195 -28.64 -75.47 -70.07
C SER A 195 -28.43 -74.19 -69.26
N SER A 196 -29.14 -73.12 -69.63
CA SER A 196 -29.34 -71.96 -68.77
C SER A 196 -30.45 -72.24 -67.75
N GLU A 197 -30.15 -72.17 -66.45
CA GLU A 197 -31.04 -71.54 -65.45
C GLU A 197 -30.27 -71.19 -64.16
N PRO A 198 -30.75 -70.20 -63.36
CA PRO A 198 -29.92 -69.48 -62.39
C PRO A 198 -30.10 -69.94 -60.93
N VAL A 199 -29.03 -69.80 -60.13
CA VAL A 199 -29.15 -69.72 -58.66
C VAL A 199 -28.29 -68.58 -58.12
N SER A 200 -28.96 -67.54 -57.63
CA SER A 200 -28.38 -66.39 -56.93
C SER A 200 -28.12 -66.71 -55.44
N PRO A 201 -27.29 -65.91 -54.73
CA PRO A 201 -26.55 -66.35 -53.53
C PRO A 201 -27.38 -66.21 -52.24
N PRO A 202 -27.02 -66.91 -51.15
CA PRO A 202 -26.10 -66.34 -50.15
C PRO A 202 -25.13 -67.41 -49.55
N LYS A 203 -24.16 -67.15 -48.65
CA LYS A 203 -23.80 -65.97 -47.83
C LYS A 203 -22.27 -65.73 -47.89
N LYS A 204 -21.78 -64.65 -47.25
CA LYS A 204 -20.40 -64.59 -46.71
C LYS A 204 -20.40 -65.22 -45.32
N GLU A 205 -19.67 -66.30 -45.09
CA GLU A 205 -19.29 -66.68 -43.72
C GLU A 205 -17.96 -66.00 -43.37
N ILE A 206 -18.06 -65.15 -42.37
CA ILE A 206 -16.93 -64.43 -41.77
C ILE A 206 -16.13 -65.46 -40.97
N TYR A 207 -14.89 -65.71 -41.37
CA TYR A 207 -13.94 -66.43 -40.53
C TYR A 207 -13.63 -65.59 -39.28
N ASN A 208 -14.41 -65.81 -38.23
CA ASN A 208 -14.06 -65.35 -36.89
C ASN A 208 -12.80 -66.07 -36.44
N SER A 209 -11.70 -65.34 -36.29
CA SER A 209 -10.52 -65.80 -35.54
C SER A 209 -10.50 -65.11 -34.16
N PRO A 210 -9.99 -65.76 -33.09
CA PRO A 210 -10.40 -65.42 -31.73
C PRO A 210 -9.68 -64.21 -31.16
N VAL A 211 -10.43 -63.31 -30.51
CA VAL A 211 -9.88 -62.29 -29.61
C VAL A 211 -9.63 -62.91 -28.23
N PRO A 212 -8.41 -62.84 -27.66
CA PRO A 212 -8.18 -63.20 -26.26
C PRO A 212 -8.75 -62.11 -25.34
N GLN A 213 -9.71 -62.48 -24.51
CA GLN A 213 -10.24 -61.62 -23.46
C GLN A 213 -9.54 -61.94 -22.13
N PRO A 214 -8.92 -60.96 -21.42
CA PRO A 214 -8.53 -61.14 -20.04
C PRO A 214 -9.73 -60.93 -19.12
N SER A 215 -10.02 -61.89 -18.25
CA SER A 215 -11.06 -61.76 -17.23
C SER A 215 -10.50 -61.22 -15.90
N GLN A 216 -11.00 -60.05 -15.52
CA GLN A 216 -11.31 -59.56 -14.16
C GLN A 216 -10.32 -59.77 -12.99
N VAL A 217 -9.96 -58.65 -12.34
CA VAL A 217 -9.86 -58.59 -10.86
C VAL A 217 -10.51 -57.30 -10.33
N SER A 218 -11.47 -57.48 -9.42
CA SER A 218 -11.99 -56.59 -8.36
C SER A 218 -12.50 -55.16 -8.63
N GLN A 219 -13.72 -54.96 -8.13
CA GLN A 219 -14.37 -53.66 -7.92
C GLN A 219 -13.74 -52.90 -6.73
N VAL A 220 -13.54 -51.59 -6.85
CA VAL A 220 -13.63 -50.64 -5.73
C VAL A 220 -14.36 -49.37 -6.20
N SER A 221 -15.53 -49.15 -5.60
CA SER A 221 -16.28 -47.89 -5.43
C SER A 221 -16.05 -46.73 -6.42
N THR A 222 -16.98 -46.55 -7.38
CA THR A 222 -17.15 -45.28 -8.11
C THR A 222 -18.38 -44.52 -7.61
N THR A 223 -18.18 -43.35 -7.01
CA THR A 223 -19.21 -42.31 -6.93
C THR A 223 -19.21 -41.49 -8.22
N ASN A 224 -20.40 -41.22 -8.79
CA ASN A 224 -20.76 -40.18 -9.78
C ASN A 224 -19.61 -39.50 -10.58
N THR A 225 -19.65 -39.49 -11.92
CA THR A 225 -20.42 -38.46 -12.65
C THR A 225 -20.63 -38.77 -14.14
N GLY A 226 -21.80 -38.35 -14.66
CA GLY A 226 -22.01 -37.65 -15.95
C GLY A 226 -21.35 -38.14 -17.26
N ARG A 227 -22.18 -38.61 -18.20
CA ARG A 227 -21.88 -38.58 -19.65
C ARG A 227 -21.68 -37.14 -20.13
N LEU A 228 -20.83 -36.93 -21.14
CA LEU A 228 -20.43 -35.61 -21.60
C LEU A 228 -20.93 -35.30 -23.03
N ASP A 229 -21.90 -34.39 -23.15
CA ASP A 229 -22.21 -33.71 -24.40
C ASP A 229 -21.16 -32.62 -24.65
N GLN A 230 -20.26 -32.82 -25.64
CA GLN A 230 -19.11 -31.94 -25.87
C GLN A 230 -19.51 -30.47 -26.12
N ASN A 231 -20.66 -30.22 -26.75
CA ASN A 231 -21.15 -28.88 -27.06
C ASN A 231 -21.58 -28.07 -25.82
N SER A 232 -21.91 -28.72 -24.68
CA SER A 232 -22.28 -27.98 -23.46
C SER A 232 -21.09 -27.27 -22.82
N ASN A 233 -19.87 -27.78 -23.01
CA ASN A 233 -18.69 -27.25 -22.32
C ASN A 233 -18.18 -25.97 -22.97
N THR A 234 -18.16 -25.90 -24.30
CA THR A 234 -17.75 -24.69 -25.05
C THR A 234 -18.65 -23.50 -24.72
N VAL A 235 -19.97 -23.71 -24.68
CA VAL A 235 -20.94 -22.65 -24.33
C VAL A 235 -20.76 -22.21 -22.87
N LYS A 236 -20.56 -23.14 -21.92
CA LYS A 236 -20.28 -22.80 -20.52
C LYS A 236 -18.98 -22.01 -20.36
N MET A 237 -17.91 -22.39 -21.08
CA MET A 237 -16.62 -21.71 -21.02
C MET A 237 -16.72 -20.27 -21.56
N VAL A 238 -17.46 -20.05 -22.65
CA VAL A 238 -17.75 -18.70 -23.16
C VAL A 238 -18.62 -17.90 -22.17
N GLN A 239 -19.64 -18.52 -21.57
CA GLN A 239 -20.49 -17.88 -20.55
C GLN A 239 -19.67 -17.42 -19.33
N GLU A 240 -18.71 -18.25 -18.86
CA GLU A 240 -17.78 -17.88 -17.79
C GLU A 240 -16.80 -16.78 -18.19
N MET A 241 -16.28 -16.79 -19.42
CA MET A 241 -15.40 -15.72 -19.89
C MET A 241 -16.16 -14.39 -19.99
N VAL A 242 -17.40 -14.38 -20.49
CA VAL A 242 -18.26 -13.18 -20.49
C VAL A 242 -18.58 -12.72 -19.05
N GLY A 243 -18.82 -13.65 -18.13
CA GLY A 243 -18.99 -13.33 -16.70
C GLY A 243 -17.74 -12.68 -16.09
N ARG A 244 -16.54 -13.21 -16.39
CA ARG A 244 -15.26 -12.65 -15.97
C ARG A 244 -15.02 -11.26 -16.58
N VAL A 245 -15.32 -11.06 -17.86
CA VAL A 245 -15.21 -9.74 -18.53
C VAL A 245 -16.12 -8.70 -17.87
N LYS A 246 -17.40 -9.04 -17.60
CA LYS A 246 -18.33 -8.13 -16.88
C LYS A 246 -17.84 -7.77 -15.47
N SER A 247 -17.22 -8.72 -14.76
CA SER A 247 -16.61 -8.46 -13.44
C SER A 247 -15.39 -7.52 -13.54
N ILE A 248 -14.57 -7.70 -14.58
CA ILE A 248 -13.42 -6.83 -14.86
C ILE A 248 -13.89 -5.41 -15.24
N GLU A 249 -14.92 -5.26 -16.07
CA GLU A 249 -15.52 -3.96 -16.38
C GLU A 249 -16.08 -3.27 -15.13
N ALA A 250 -16.84 -3.98 -14.30
CA ALA A 250 -17.39 -3.41 -13.06
C ALA A 250 -16.27 -2.89 -12.12
N ARG A 251 -15.17 -3.64 -12.00
CA ARG A 251 -13.99 -3.22 -11.24
C ARG A 251 -13.28 -2.02 -11.88
N LEU A 252 -13.13 -1.99 -13.21
CA LEU A 252 -12.57 -0.84 -13.93
C LEU A 252 -13.42 0.43 -13.79
N VAL A 253 -14.75 0.32 -13.81
CA VAL A 253 -15.68 1.43 -13.56
C VAL A 253 -15.54 1.94 -12.12
N SER A 254 -15.42 1.04 -11.13
CA SER A 254 -15.15 1.40 -9.74
C SER A 254 -13.80 2.12 -9.57
N CYS A 255 -12.73 1.61 -10.19
CA CYS A 255 -11.43 2.30 -10.18
C CYS A 255 -11.51 3.68 -10.85
N ARG A 256 -12.25 3.82 -11.95
CA ARG A 256 -12.47 5.12 -12.60
C ARG A 256 -13.22 6.10 -11.70
N SER A 257 -14.26 5.68 -10.97
CA SER A 257 -14.98 6.61 -10.07
C SER A 257 -14.12 7.11 -8.91
N LEU A 258 -13.16 6.30 -8.43
CA LEU A 258 -12.20 6.69 -7.39
C LEU A 258 -11.06 7.58 -7.91
N VAL A 259 -10.68 7.43 -9.19
CA VAL A 259 -9.53 8.11 -9.81
C VAL A 259 -9.92 9.38 -10.56
N SER A 260 -11.11 9.46 -11.16
CA SER A 260 -11.60 10.65 -11.87
C SER A 260 -11.63 11.93 -11.02
N PRO A 261 -11.97 11.92 -9.72
CA PRO A 261 -11.87 13.10 -8.86
C PRO A 261 -10.43 13.59 -8.62
N LEU A 262 -9.43 12.72 -8.81
CA LEU A 262 -8.01 13.02 -8.59
C LEU A 262 -7.30 13.56 -9.84
N LEU A 263 -7.85 13.34 -11.04
CA LEU A 263 -7.35 13.92 -12.29
C LEU A 263 -8.10 15.19 -12.71
N ALA A 264 -9.20 15.54 -12.06
CA ALA A 264 -9.85 16.82 -12.28
C ALA A 264 -8.94 17.94 -11.75
N PRO A 265 -8.57 18.95 -12.57
CA PRO A 265 -7.91 20.14 -12.03
C PRO A 265 -8.84 20.80 -11.00
N PRO A 266 -8.31 21.33 -9.89
CA PRO A 266 -9.14 21.97 -8.86
C PRO A 266 -9.93 23.13 -9.48
N PRO A 267 -11.17 23.39 -9.02
CA PRO A 267 -11.98 24.47 -9.55
C PRO A 267 -11.22 25.80 -9.38
N SER A 268 -10.89 26.43 -10.50
CA SER A 268 -10.18 27.71 -10.53
C SER A 268 -11.01 28.77 -9.81
N TYR A 269 -10.64 29.12 -8.59
CA TYR A 269 -11.14 30.33 -7.93
C TYR A 269 -10.63 31.54 -8.70
N SER A 270 -11.45 31.99 -9.64
CA SER A 270 -11.21 33.18 -10.44
C SER A 270 -11.36 34.43 -9.55
N THR A 271 -10.27 34.81 -8.88
CA THR A 271 -10.14 36.14 -8.28
C THR A 271 -9.48 37.06 -9.29
N THR A 272 -10.32 37.83 -9.99
CA THR A 272 -9.88 38.93 -10.84
C THR A 272 -9.32 40.06 -9.99
N MET A 273 -8.02 40.36 -10.11
CA MET A 273 -7.42 41.63 -9.69
C MET A 273 -6.51 42.15 -10.82
N PRO A 274 -6.60 43.43 -11.21
CA PRO A 274 -5.94 43.93 -12.40
C PRO A 274 -4.48 44.34 -12.16
N LEU A 275 -3.63 43.91 -13.10
CA LEU A 275 -2.45 44.59 -13.67
C LEU A 275 -1.67 45.60 -12.79
N ALA A 276 -0.45 45.21 -12.42
CA ALA A 276 0.65 46.16 -12.20
C ALA A 276 1.92 45.65 -12.91
N SER A 277 2.39 46.40 -13.90
CA SER A 277 3.65 46.14 -14.58
C SER A 277 4.84 46.52 -13.68
N GLN A 278 5.82 45.62 -13.52
CA GLN A 278 7.20 46.01 -13.19
C GLN A 278 8.20 44.92 -13.54
N SER A 279 9.30 45.32 -14.18
CA SER A 279 10.40 44.45 -14.63
C SER A 279 11.28 44.00 -13.46
N PRO A 280 11.93 42.82 -13.54
CA PRO A 280 12.89 42.38 -12.53
C PRO A 280 14.23 43.14 -12.64
N PRO A 281 14.85 43.56 -11.52
CA PRO A 281 16.22 44.05 -11.51
C PRO A 281 17.24 42.88 -11.59
N PRO A 282 18.45 43.10 -12.13
CA PRO A 282 19.45 42.04 -12.27
C PRO A 282 20.21 41.76 -10.96
N SER A 283 20.39 40.47 -10.65
CA SER A 283 21.19 40.00 -9.51
C SER A 283 22.70 40.24 -9.72
N PRO A 284 23.46 40.70 -8.70
CA PRO A 284 24.90 40.86 -8.81
C PRO A 284 25.64 39.52 -8.76
N LYS A 285 26.68 39.37 -9.59
CA LYS A 285 27.55 38.19 -9.63
C LYS A 285 28.55 38.21 -8.47
N SER A 286 28.46 37.29 -7.52
CA SER A 286 29.57 37.00 -6.59
C SER A 286 30.48 35.91 -7.16
N ARG A 287 31.68 36.35 -7.53
CA ARG A 287 32.83 35.61 -8.07
C ARG A 287 33.14 34.31 -7.33
N VAL A 288 33.52 33.29 -8.11
CA VAL A 288 34.12 32.03 -7.64
C VAL A 288 35.38 32.33 -6.82
N ASP A 289 35.55 31.64 -5.68
CA ASP A 289 36.90 31.21 -5.31
C ASP A 289 36.90 29.79 -4.75
N ASN A 290 37.96 29.05 -5.07
CA ASN A 290 38.02 27.60 -4.93
C ASN A 290 39.13 27.22 -3.94
N SER A 291 38.78 26.57 -2.83
CA SER A 291 39.77 26.01 -1.91
C SER A 291 39.25 24.81 -1.15
N PHE A 292 39.43 23.64 -1.75
CA PHE A 292 39.48 22.38 -1.02
C PHE A 292 40.57 22.45 0.05
N ARG A 293 40.21 22.25 1.33
CA ARG A 293 41.17 21.80 2.33
C ARG A 293 40.58 20.69 3.19
N SER A 294 41.04 19.47 2.90
CA SER A 294 40.77 18.28 3.69
C SER A 294 41.40 18.42 5.08
N MET A 295 40.61 18.21 6.13
CA MET A 295 41.11 17.90 7.48
C MET A 295 40.26 16.81 8.11
N LYS A 296 40.90 15.66 8.38
CA LYS A 296 40.32 14.58 9.18
C LYS A 296 40.20 15.07 10.64
N GLY A 297 39.01 14.95 11.23
CA GLY A 297 38.75 15.26 12.64
C GLY A 297 37.82 14.23 13.25
N ALA A 298 38.38 13.24 13.95
CA ALA A 298 37.60 12.17 14.56
C ALA A 298 37.00 12.61 15.90
N TYR A 299 35.69 12.89 15.93
CA TYR A 299 34.98 13.12 17.19
C TYR A 299 34.66 11.80 17.89
N ARG A 300 35.52 11.43 18.86
CA ARG A 300 35.20 10.37 19.83
C ARG A 300 34.01 10.81 20.69
N ARG A 301 33.01 9.95 20.78
CA ARG A 301 31.90 10.03 21.75
C ARG A 301 32.40 9.80 23.18
N PRO A 302 32.19 10.72 24.15
CA PRO A 302 32.48 10.45 25.55
C PRO A 302 31.51 9.43 26.15
N SER A 303 32.02 8.60 27.06
CA SER A 303 31.27 7.52 27.72
C SER A 303 30.47 8.00 28.93
N ILE A 304 29.41 7.26 29.23
CA ILE A 304 28.57 7.43 30.42
C ILE A 304 29.40 7.20 31.69
N GLN A 305 29.45 8.19 32.59
CA GLN A 305 29.79 7.97 34.00
C GLN A 305 28.51 8.09 34.85
N LYS A 306 28.26 7.06 35.66
CA LYS A 306 27.15 7.02 36.62
C LYS A 306 27.50 7.88 37.83
N SER A 307 26.75 8.94 38.08
CA SER A 307 26.74 9.66 39.36
C SER A 307 25.49 9.32 40.17
N LYS A 308 25.61 9.37 41.51
CA LYS A 308 24.68 8.74 42.47
C LYS A 308 23.35 9.51 42.57
N ALA A 309 22.27 8.77 42.77
CA ALA A 309 20.95 9.33 43.05
C ALA A 309 20.92 10.08 44.40
N PHE A 310 20.23 11.21 44.43
CA PHE A 310 19.84 11.91 45.65
C PHE A 310 18.35 11.61 45.90
N SER A 311 18.05 10.77 46.89
CA SER A 311 16.67 10.47 47.29
C SER A 311 16.18 11.52 48.28
N MET A 312 15.26 12.40 47.87
CA MET A 312 14.48 13.19 48.83
C MET A 312 13.35 12.31 49.40
N SER A 313 13.44 12.02 50.70
CA SER A 313 12.35 11.36 51.42
C SER A 313 11.16 12.30 51.58
N ILE A 314 10.04 11.96 50.95
CA ILE A 314 8.75 12.65 51.19
C ILE A 314 8.21 12.19 52.55
N ASN A 315 8.01 13.14 53.47
CA ASN A 315 7.31 12.91 54.72
C ASN A 315 5.84 12.54 54.44
N GLN A 316 5.47 11.28 54.66
CA GLN A 316 4.07 10.88 54.77
C GLN A 316 3.62 11.00 56.23
N MET A 317 2.61 11.83 56.48
CA MET A 317 1.94 11.88 57.78
C MET A 317 1.26 10.53 58.06
N ARG A 318 1.51 9.96 59.25
CA ARG A 318 0.69 8.86 59.79
C ARG A 318 -0.63 9.40 60.32
N PRO A 319 -1.80 8.82 59.97
CA PRO A 319 -3.03 9.05 60.71
C PRO A 319 -2.94 8.36 62.09
N ASN A 320 -3.46 9.03 63.10
CA ASN A 320 -3.37 8.60 64.50
C ASN A 320 -4.48 7.56 64.81
N ALA A 321 -4.09 6.31 65.08
CA ALA A 321 -5.04 5.25 65.46
C ALA A 321 -5.11 5.13 66.99
N MET A 322 -6.07 5.82 67.62
CA MET A 322 -6.37 5.59 69.04
C MET A 322 -7.26 4.36 69.20
N SER A 323 -6.71 3.35 69.88
CA SER A 323 -7.46 2.17 70.31
C SER A 323 -8.41 2.52 71.46
N LYS A 324 -9.61 1.95 71.43
CA LYS A 324 -10.39 1.70 72.65
C LYS A 324 -9.61 0.76 73.56
N VAL A 325 -9.64 0.96 74.88
CA VAL A 325 -9.81 -0.06 75.94
C VAL A 325 -10.27 0.66 77.22
N GLN A 326 -11.34 0.12 77.84
CA GLN A 326 -11.85 0.33 79.22
C GLN A 326 -11.83 1.74 79.81
#